data_AF-A0A0C2D3N0-F1
#
_entry.id   AF-A0A0C2D3N0-F1
#
_cell.length_a   1.000
_cell.length_b   1.000
_cell.length_c   1.000
_cell.angle_alpha   90.00
_cell.angle_beta   90.00
_cell.angle_gamma   90.00
#
_symmetry.space_group_name_H-M   'P 1'
#
loop_
_entity.id
_entity.type
_entity.pdbx_description
1 polymer ?
#
loop_
_entity_poly.entity_id
_entity_poly.type
_entity_poly.pdbx_seq_one_letter_code
_entity_poly.pdbx_strand_id
1 'polypeptide(L)' 'MVDRQLASELWYHGLLPREDIKMMLRNNGDFLVRTTEPVAGQPRAFVLSVMFRQELEDQGVSMKQTAQTMTCYRVLLA' A
#
# COMPACT_ATOMS: atom_id res chain seq x y z
N MET A 1 12.62 -4.31 13.14
CA MET A 1 12.38 -2.89 13.48
C MET A 1 12.00 -2.18 12.19
N VAL A 2 11.00 -1.30 12.20
CA VAL A 2 10.75 -0.42 11.05
C VAL A 2 11.83 0.66 11.06
N ASP A 3 12.40 0.99 9.91
CA ASP A 3 13.43 2.03 9.82
C ASP A 3 12.86 3.36 10.34
N ARG A 4 13.62 4.07 11.17
CA ARG A 4 13.21 5.36 11.73
C ARG A 4 12.91 6.37 10.62
N GLN A 5 13.62 6.27 9.49
CA GLN A 5 13.38 7.10 8.32
C GLN A 5 12.02 6.80 7.70
N LEU A 6 11.66 5.53 7.54
CA LEU A 6 10.35 5.14 6.99
C LEU A 6 9.19 5.56 7.90
N ALA A 7 9.37 5.44 9.21
CA ALA A 7 8.35 5.84 10.19
C ALA A 7 8.09 7.35 10.26
N SER A 8 9.01 8.19 9.75
CA SER A 8 8.84 9.66 9.69
C SER A 8 8.16 10.16 8.42
N GLU A 9 7.94 9.29 7.45
CA GLU A 9 7.36 9.68 6.16
C GLU A 9 5.84 9.87 6.26
N LEU A 10 5.34 10.97 5.69
CA LEU A 10 3.91 11.33 5.74
C LEU A 10 3.00 10.34 5.00
N TRP A 11 3.55 9.62 4.02
CA TRP A 11 2.86 8.61 3.22
C TRP A 11 2.89 7.22 3.85
N TYR A 12 3.58 7.04 4.98
CA TYR A 12 3.67 5.78 5.70
C TYR A 12 2.76 5.76 6.93
N HIS A 13 1.82 4.82 6.98
CA HIS A 13 0.78 4.77 8.02
C HIS A 13 0.87 3.55 8.94
N GLY A 14 1.88 2.68 8.76
CA GLY A 14 2.01 1.47 9.57
C GLY A 14 0.81 0.53 9.40
N LEU A 15 0.16 0.13 10.50
CA LEU A 15 -1.03 -0.72 10.46
C LEU A 15 -2.27 0.13 10.18
N LEU A 16 -2.70 0.17 8.91
CA LEU A 16 -3.88 0.93 8.49
C LEU A 16 -4.99 -0.03 7.98
N PRO A 17 -6.21 0.03 8.56
CA PRO A 17 -7.39 -0.71 8.11
C PRO A 17 -7.81 -0.36 6.68
N ARG A 18 -8.59 -1.23 6.05
CA ARG A 18 -9.01 -1.01 4.64
C ARG A 18 -10.00 0.14 4.49
N GLU A 19 -10.80 0.38 5.51
CA GLU A 19 -11.81 1.41 5.59
C GLU A 19 -11.17 2.80 5.55
N ASP A 20 -10.09 2.98 6.30
CA ASP A 20 -9.34 4.24 6.36
C ASP A 20 -8.61 4.52 5.05
N ILE A 21 -8.07 3.48 4.38
CA ILE A 21 -7.40 3.63 3.07
C ILE A 21 -8.34 4.29 2.05
N LYS A 22 -9.61 3.88 2.01
CA LYS A 22 -10.61 4.46 1.09
C LYS A 22 -10.90 5.93 1.40
N MET A 23 -10.89 6.32 2.67
CA MET A 23 -11.11 7.72 3.04
C MET A 23 -9.91 8.62 2.70
N MET A 24 -8.71 8.04 2.67
CA MET A 24 -7.46 8.75 2.40
C MET A 24 -7.12 8.87 0.92
N LEU A 25 -7.38 7.83 0.12
CA LEU A 25 -7.09 7.83 -1.31
C LEU A 25 -8.30 8.34 -2.09
N ARG A 26 -8.39 9.66 -2.30
CA ARG A 26 -9.58 10.30 -2.87
C ARG A 26 -9.47 10.59 -4.35
N ASN A 27 -8.25 10.71 -4.87
CA ASN A 27 -7.99 11.09 -6.24
C ASN A 27 -7.11 10.04 -6.92
N ASN A 28 -7.23 9.93 -8.25
CA ASN A 28 -6.31 9.13 -9.04
C ASN A 28 -4.86 9.57 -8.82
N GLY A 29 -3.98 8.61 -8.49
CA GLY A 29 -2.58 8.88 -8.18
C GLY A 29 -2.29 9.11 -6.70
N ASP A 30 -3.31 9.26 -5.85
CA ASP A 30 -3.11 9.20 -4.40
C ASP A 30 -2.55 7.82 -4.04
N PHE A 31 -1.56 7.80 -3.15
CA PHE A 31 -0.95 6.57 -2.68
C PHE A 31 -0.59 6.65 -1.20
N LEU A 32 -0.46 5.47 -0.61
CA LEU A 32 0.07 5.31 0.74
C LEU A 32 0.80 3.99 0.89
N VAL A 33 1.71 3.92 1.84
CA VAL A 33 2.40 2.68 2.23
C VAL A 33 1.92 2.27 3.61
N ARG A 34 1.52 1.01 3.73
CA ARG A 34 1.14 0.39 5.00
C ARG A 34 1.93 -0.89 5.22
N THR A 35 1.81 -1.44 6.41
CA THR A 35 2.39 -2.71 6.80
C THR A 35 1.28 -3.71 7.08
N THR A 36 1.53 -4.98 6.82
CA THR A 36 0.63 -6.04 7.26
C THR A 36 0.87 -6.40 8.72
N GLU A 37 -0.12 -7.06 9.32
CA GLU A 37 0.10 -7.73 10.59
C GLU A 37 1.27 -8.73 10.47
N PRO A 38 2.13 -8.80 11.50
CA PRO A 38 3.23 -9.75 11.51
C PRO A 38 2.66 -11.18 11.60
N VAL A 39 2.95 -11.99 10.58
CA VAL A 39 2.66 -13.42 10.61
C VAL A 39 3.85 -14.13 11.26
N ALA A 40 3.58 -15.01 12.22
CA ALA A 40 4.63 -15.75 12.92
C ALA A 40 5.53 -16.50 11.92
N GLY A 41 6.84 -16.29 12.02
CA GLY A 41 7.82 -16.88 11.12
C GLY A 41 8.00 -16.20 9.77
N GLN A 42 7.25 -15.11 9.47
CA GLN A 42 7.42 -14.35 8.23
C GLN A 42 7.96 -12.94 8.49
N PRO A 43 8.78 -12.39 7.57
CA PRO A 43 9.18 -11.01 7.64
C PRO A 43 7.94 -10.11 7.48
N ARG A 44 7.98 -8.97 8.17
CA ARG A 44 6.97 -7.92 8.07
C ARG A 44 6.88 -7.45 6.61
N ALA A 45 5.70 -7.52 6.01
CA ALA A 45 5.47 -7.13 4.62
C ALA A 45 4.95 -5.70 4.53
N PHE A 46 5.37 -4.99 3.48
CA PHE A 46 4.88 -3.65 3.15
C PHE A 46 3.93 -3.74 1.96
N VAL A 47 2.91 -2.89 1.97
CA VAL A 47 1.88 -2.82 0.93
C VAL A 47 1.82 -1.39 0.43
N LEU A 48 2.00 -1.22 -0.88
CA LEU A 48 1.71 0.02 -1.57
C LEU A 48 0.25 -0.03 -2.05
N SER A 49 -0.54 0.91 -1.55
CA SER A 49 -1.93 1.13 -1.99
C SER A 49 -1.95 2.36 -2.88
N VAL A 50 -2.50 2.23 -4.09
CA VAL A 50 -2.63 3.35 -5.05
C VAL A 50 -4.07 3.43 -5.56
N MET A 51 -4.64 4.63 -5.57
CA MET A 51 -5.91 4.90 -6.23
C MET A 51 -5.71 5.03 -7.73
N PHE A 52 -6.50 4.26 -8.48
CA PHE A 52 -6.44 4.24 -9.92
C PHE A 52 -7.83 3.97 -10.50
N ARG A 53 -8.24 4.82 -11.45
CA ARG A 53 -9.57 4.80 -12.09
C ARG A 53 -10.72 4.97 -11.08
N GLN A 54 -10.65 6.02 -10.28
CA GLN A 54 -11.70 6.44 -9.34
C GLN A 54 -13.12 6.43 -9.94
N GLU A 55 -13.27 6.81 -11.21
CA GLU A 55 -14.55 6.78 -11.94
C GLU A 55 -15.20 5.39 -12.05
N LEU A 56 -14.44 4.32 -11.81
CA LEU A 56 -14.91 2.93 -11.82
C LEU A 56 -15.05 2.35 -10.40
N GLU A 57 -14.89 3.16 -9.36
CA GLU A 57 -15.02 2.72 -7.97
C GLU A 57 -16.44 2.20 -7.70
N ASP A 58 -17.47 2.86 -8.25
CA ASP A 58 -18.88 2.45 -8.18
C ASP A 58 -19.16 1.11 -8.87
N GLN A 59 -18.26 0.67 -9.76
CA GLN A 59 -18.31 -0.63 -10.44
C GLN A 59 -17.51 -1.71 -9.70
N GLY A 60 -17.01 -1.41 -8.50
CA GLY A 60 -16.24 -2.34 -7.67
C GLY A 60 -14.73 -2.36 -7.93
N VAL A 61 -14.21 -1.48 -8.79
CA VAL A 61 -12.77 -1.34 -9.05
C VAL A 61 -12.22 -0.21 -8.18
N SER A 62 -11.89 -0.49 -6.90
CA SER A 62 -11.63 0.60 -5.92
C SER A 62 -10.17 0.86 -5.54
N MET A 63 -9.20 0.01 -5.89
CA MET A 63 -7.78 0.26 -5.57
C MET A 63 -6.93 -0.91 -6.06
N LYS A 64 -5.71 -0.62 -6.53
CA LYS A 64 -4.69 -1.66 -6.71
C LYS A 64 -3.79 -1.67 -5.49
N GLN A 65 -3.78 -2.80 -4.78
CA GLN A 65 -2.85 -3.05 -3.69
C GLN A 65 -1.82 -4.05 -4.17
N THR A 66 -0.55 -3.68 -4.13
CA THR A 66 0.54 -4.61 -4.38
C THR A 66 1.29 -4.79 -3.07
N ALA A 67 1.17 -5.99 -2.49
CA ALA A 67 1.99 -6.39 -1.35
C ALA A 67 3.35 -6.82 -1.89
N GLN A 68 4.41 -6.14 -1.47
CA GLN A 68 5.76 -6.64 -1.68
C GLN A 68 6.21 -7.38 -0.41
N THR A 69 6.38 -8.70 -0.52
CA THR A 69 7.74 -9.21 -0.33
C THR A 69 8.56 -8.56 -1.44
N MET A 70 9.62 -7.81 -1.15
CA MET A 70 10.51 -7.22 -2.17
C MET A 70 11.18 -8.32 -3.03
N THR A 71 10.42 -8.98 -3.88
CA THR A 71 10.87 -9.92 -4.90
C THR A 71 10.05 -9.55 -6.13
N CYS A 72 10.75 -9.15 -7.20
CA CYS A 72 10.20 -8.79 -8.51
C CYS A 72 9.74 -7.32 -8.71
N TYR A 73 10.64 -6.35 -8.49
CA TYR A 73 10.87 -5.32 -9.53
C TYR A 73 11.99 -5.81 -10.48
N ARG A 74 11.85 -7.04 -10.96
CA ARG A 74 12.73 -7.64 -11.97
C ARG A 74 11.93 -8.19 -13.16
N VAL A 75 10.83 -7.51 -13.47
CA VAL A 75 10.07 -7.67 -14.72
C VAL A 75 9.66 -6.25 -15.12
N LEU A 76 10.02 -5.83 -16.33
CA LEU A 76 9.74 -4.51 -16.98
C LEU A 76 10.80 -3.40 -16.87
N LEU A 77 12.09 -3.74 -16.87
CA LEU A 77 13.11 -2.93 -17.58
C LEU A 77 14.09 -3.88 -18.26
N ALA A 78 13.62 -4.51 -19.35
CA ALA A 78 14.42 -5.13 -20.39
C ALA A 78 13.66 -4.96 -21.70
#